data_AF-A1VM00-F1
#
_entry.id   AF-A1VM00-F1
#
_cell.length_a   1.000
_cell.length_b   1.000
_cell.length_c   1.000
_cell.angle_alpha   90.00
_cell.angle_beta   90.00
_cell.angle_gamma   90.00
#
_symmetry.space_group_name_H-M   'P 1'
#
loop_
_entity.id
_entity.type
_entity.pdbx_description
1 polymer ?
#
loop_
_entity_poly.entity_id
_entity_poly.type
_entity_poly.pdbx_seq_one_letter_code
_entity_poly.pdbx_strand_id
1 'polypeptide(L)'
;MELQNLSYAAIQVVHNFGAVAVVGSAACALWLGPQFTGMRKLAWLMLAGWAAQAASGGAFGFVSWLYYGRFPDIHGIAVAALLVKMACAAAGFGLAATYIYRGSGWSPRAGQATWRALAALAATALTAAAVLRWFS
;
A
#
# COMPACT_ATOMS: atom_id res chain seq x y z
N MET A 1 23.61 17.18 1.44
CA MET A 1 23.58 16.04 0.50
C MET A 1 23.50 14.70 1.23
N GLU A 2 24.39 14.35 2.16
CA GLU A 2 24.37 13.03 2.82
C GLU A 2 23.11 12.77 3.65
N LEU A 3 22.68 13.71 4.50
CA LEU A 3 21.47 13.55 5.31
C LEU A 3 20.19 13.44 4.46
N GLN A 4 20.16 14.16 3.34
CA GLN A 4 19.06 14.11 2.38
C GLN A 4 18.97 12.73 1.72
N ASN A 5 20.10 12.20 1.24
CA ASN A 5 20.17 10.87 0.65
C ASN A 5 19.81 9.78 1.66
N LEU A 6 20.29 9.90 2.91
CA LEU A 6 19.91 9.01 4.00
C LEU A 6 18.40 9.05 4.27
N SER A 7 17.80 10.25 4.28
CA SER A 7 16.35 10.43 4.48
C SER A 7 15.56 9.73 3.37
N TYR A 8 15.94 9.94 2.11
CA TYR A 8 15.29 9.26 0.99
C TYR A 8 15.49 7.74 1.05
N ALA A 9 16.69 7.26 1.38
CA ALA A 9 16.95 5.83 1.50
C ALA A 9 16.07 5.19 2.60
N ALA A 10 15.96 5.82 3.77
CA ALA A 10 15.12 5.35 4.86
C ALA A 10 13.63 5.30 4.47
N ILE A 11 13.13 6.35 3.80
CA ILE A 11 11.76 6.38 3.26
C ILE A 11 11.55 5.22 2.29
N GLN A 12 12.48 4.99 1.37
CA GLN A 12 12.39 3.94 0.36
C GLN A 12 12.40 2.54 0.98
N VAL A 13 13.17 2.30 2.05
CA VAL A 13 13.13 1.05 2.80
C VAL A 13 11.72 0.80 3.33
N VAL A 14 11.15 1.77 4.07
CA VAL A 14 9.79 1.65 4.61
C VAL A 14 8.75 1.45 3.50
N HIS A 15 8.88 2.20 2.41
CA HIS A 15 7.97 2.12 1.27
C HIS A 15 8.01 0.73 0.61
N ASN A 16 9.21 0.20 0.34
CA ASN A 16 9.38 -1.09 -0.31
C ASN A 16 8.88 -2.24 0.57
N PHE A 17 9.23 -2.26 1.87
CA PHE A 17 8.73 -3.28 2.79
C PHE A 17 7.22 -3.16 3.01
N GLY A 18 6.66 -1.95 2.99
CA GLY A 18 5.21 -1.74 2.98
C GLY A 18 4.54 -2.35 1.75
N ALA A 19 5.15 -2.23 0.57
CA ALA A 19 4.66 -2.85 -0.67
C ALA A 19 4.67 -4.38 -0.56
N VAL A 20 5.76 -4.95 -0.05
CA VAL A 20 5.89 -6.39 0.20
C VAL A 20 4.83 -6.87 1.19
N ALA A 21 4.59 -6.14 2.27
CA ALA A 21 3.56 -6.49 3.25
C ALA A 21 2.16 -6.51 2.62
N VAL A 22 1.82 -5.51 1.78
CA VAL A 22 0.53 -5.41 1.09
C VAL A 22 0.35 -6.56 0.09
N VAL A 23 1.28 -6.73 -0.85
CA VAL A 23 1.18 -7.72 -1.92
C VAL A 23 1.35 -9.14 -1.37
N GLY A 24 2.33 -9.34 -0.50
CA GLY A 24 2.63 -10.62 0.12
C GLY A 24 1.47 -11.13 0.98
N SER A 25 0.84 -10.27 1.79
CA SER A 25 -0.33 -10.68 2.59
C SER A 25 -1.49 -11.12 1.71
N ALA A 26 -1.76 -10.40 0.62
CA ALA A 26 -2.82 -10.74 -0.31
C ALA A 26 -2.52 -12.07 -1.06
N ALA A 27 -1.30 -12.24 -1.55
CA ALA A 27 -0.86 -13.46 -2.21
C ALA A 27 -0.92 -14.67 -1.26
N CYS A 28 -0.40 -14.54 -0.03
CA CYS A 28 -0.46 -15.60 0.99
C CYS A 28 -1.90 -15.96 1.35
N ALA A 29 -2.78 -14.97 1.54
CA ALA A 29 -4.17 -15.22 1.90
C ALA A 29 -4.93 -15.96 0.79
N LEU A 30 -4.66 -15.63 -0.47
CA LEU A 30 -5.27 -16.31 -1.62
C LEU A 30 -4.71 -17.71 -1.85
N TRP A 31 -3.40 -17.92 -1.63
CA TRP A 31 -2.77 -19.23 -1.74
C TRP A 31 -3.24 -20.17 -0.64
N LEU A 32 -3.10 -19.76 0.63
CA LEU A 32 -3.36 -20.61 1.79
C LEU A 32 -4.86 -20.88 2.01
N GLY A 33 -5.72 -20.01 1.47
CA GLY A 33 -7.16 -20.17 1.47
C GLY A 33 -7.83 -19.93 2.83
N PRO A 34 -9.18 -20.05 2.89
CA PRO A 34 -9.98 -19.64 4.05
C PRO A 34 -9.73 -20.45 5.33
N GLN A 35 -9.21 -21.67 5.19
CA GLN A 35 -8.92 -22.58 6.31
C GLN A 35 -7.64 -22.21 7.08
N PHE A 36 -6.87 -21.25 6.59
CA PHE A 36 -5.66 -20.79 7.27
C PHE A 36 -6.00 -20.03 8.55
N THR A 37 -5.52 -20.51 9.69
CA THR A 37 -5.75 -19.90 11.01
C THR A 37 -5.11 -18.52 11.17
N GLY A 38 -4.10 -18.20 10.35
CA GLY A 38 -3.37 -16.94 10.38
C GLY A 38 -3.98 -15.78 9.57
N MET A 39 -5.20 -15.92 9.01
CA MET A 39 -5.80 -14.89 8.16
C MET A 39 -5.91 -13.52 8.84
N ARG A 40 -6.19 -13.48 10.15
CA ARG A 40 -6.23 -12.21 10.89
C ARG A 40 -4.85 -11.56 11.03
N LYS A 41 -3.79 -12.34 11.16
CA LYS A 41 -2.41 -11.83 11.19
C LYS A 41 -2.01 -11.24 9.84
N LEU A 42 -2.39 -11.92 8.74
CA LEU A 42 -2.20 -11.39 7.38
C LEU A 42 -2.96 -10.06 7.18
N ALA A 43 -4.18 -9.95 7.71
CA ALA A 43 -4.94 -8.70 7.60
C ALA A 43 -4.26 -7.55 8.36
N TRP A 44 -3.74 -7.80 9.56
CA TRP A 44 -2.95 -6.82 10.31
C TRP A 44 -1.65 -6.44 9.58
N LEU A 45 -0.94 -7.41 9.01
CA LEU A 45 0.26 -7.15 8.21
C LEU A 45 -0.06 -6.29 6.98
N MET A 46 -1.15 -6.58 6.29
CA MET A 46 -1.62 -5.79 5.15
C MET A 46 -2.02 -4.37 5.57
N LEU A 47 -2.73 -4.21 6.70
CA LEU A 47 -3.10 -2.90 7.23
C LEU A 47 -1.85 -2.06 7.56
N ALA A 48 -0.87 -2.67 8.24
CA ALA A 48 0.41 -2.04 8.52
C ALA A 48 1.16 -1.66 7.24
N GLY A 49 1.11 -2.52 6.21
CA GLY A 49 1.68 -2.24 4.90
C GLY A 49 1.05 -1.03 4.21
N TRP A 50 -0.29 -0.93 4.21
CA TRP A 50 -0.99 0.24 3.67
C TRP A 50 -0.69 1.52 4.45
N ALA A 51 -0.62 1.44 5.78
CA ALA A 51 -0.22 2.57 6.62
C ALA A 51 1.22 3.03 6.31
N ALA A 52 2.15 2.09 6.19
CA ALA A 52 3.54 2.37 5.83
C ALA A 52 3.63 3.02 4.44
N GLN A 53 2.87 2.54 3.46
CA GLN A 53 2.77 3.13 2.12
C GLN A 53 2.30 4.59 2.15
N ALA A 54 1.23 4.88 2.89
CA ALA A 54 0.70 6.24 3.03
C ALA A 54 1.69 7.17 3.74
N ALA A 55 2.24 6.73 4.87
CA ALA A 55 3.19 7.52 5.66
C ALA A 55 4.47 7.81 4.88
N SER A 56 5.07 6.79 4.25
CA SER A 56 6.30 6.96 3.46
C SER A 56 6.08 7.78 2.18
N GLY A 57 4.94 7.61 1.51
CA GLY A 57 4.57 8.44 0.35
C GLY A 57 4.41 9.91 0.71
N GLY A 58 3.74 10.22 1.82
CA GLY A 58 3.62 11.57 2.36
C GLY A 58 4.98 12.14 2.80
N ALA A 59 5.79 11.32 3.48
CA ALA A 59 7.14 11.70 3.90
C ALA A 59 8.04 12.04 2.69
N PHE A 60 7.91 11.33 1.57
CA PHE A 60 8.65 11.64 0.35
C PHE A 60 8.33 13.05 -0.18
N GLY A 61 7.05 13.40 -0.25
CA GLY A 61 6.61 14.74 -0.65
C GLY A 61 7.08 15.82 0.33
N PHE A 62 6.99 15.55 1.63
CA PHE A 62 7.43 16.47 2.68
C PHE A 62 8.94 16.71 2.67
N VAL A 63 9.74 15.64 2.56
CA VAL A 63 11.22 15.73 2.47
C VAL A 63 11.65 16.45 1.20
N SER A 64 10.94 16.24 0.09
CA SER A 64 11.19 16.99 -1.15
C SER A 64 10.95 18.48 -0.95
N TRP A 65 9.84 18.85 -0.33
CA TRP A 65 9.56 20.24 0.01
C TRP A 65 10.60 20.84 0.98
N LEU A 66 10.98 20.11 2.02
CA LEU A 66 11.95 20.58 3.02
C LEU A 66 13.33 20.90 2.40
N TYR A 67 13.83 20.05 1.50
CA TYR A 67 15.18 20.21 0.93
C TYR A 67 15.22 21.01 -0.38
N TYR A 68 14.15 21.02 -1.17
CA TYR A 68 14.11 21.69 -2.47
C TYR A 68 13.19 22.92 -2.51
N GLY A 69 12.44 23.21 -1.45
CA GLY A 69 11.48 24.33 -1.38
C GLY A 69 10.23 24.15 -2.24
N ARG A 70 10.06 22.98 -2.87
CA ARG A 70 8.94 22.65 -3.76
C ARG A 70 8.57 21.18 -3.64
N PHE A 71 7.31 20.86 -3.90
CA PHE A 71 6.88 19.47 -4.01
C PHE A 71 7.48 18.79 -5.25
N PRO A 72 7.45 17.44 -5.30
CA PRO A 72 7.89 16.70 -6.48
C PRO A 72 7.14 17.16 -7.73
N ASP A 73 7.89 17.27 -8.83
CA ASP A 73 7.43 17.82 -10.11
C ASP A 73 6.61 16.76 -10.89
N ILE A 74 5.36 16.55 -10.48
CA ILE A 74 4.49 15.48 -10.99
C ILE A 74 3.40 16.08 -11.88
N HIS A 75 3.31 15.63 -13.13
CA HIS A 75 2.36 16.19 -14.11
C HIS A 75 1.68 15.13 -14.96
N GLY A 76 0.55 15.50 -15.56
CA GLY A 76 -0.14 14.69 -16.56
C GLY A 76 -0.48 13.28 -16.05
N ILE A 77 0.00 12.26 -16.76
CA ILE A 77 -0.27 10.86 -16.46
C ILE A 77 0.27 10.46 -15.06
N ALA A 78 1.37 11.07 -14.62
CA ALA A 78 1.94 10.79 -13.31
C ALA A 78 0.98 11.20 -12.17
N VAL A 79 0.25 12.31 -12.32
CA VAL A 79 -0.77 12.74 -11.35
C VAL A 79 -1.91 11.73 -11.29
N ALA A 80 -2.41 11.29 -12.45
CA ALA A 80 -3.46 10.28 -12.51
C ALA A 80 -3.03 8.96 -11.85
N ALA A 81 -1.80 8.50 -12.11
CA ALA A 81 -1.24 7.31 -11.48
C ALA A 81 -1.11 7.46 -9.96
N LEU A 82 -0.67 8.62 -9.48
CA LEU A 82 -0.59 8.91 -8.04
C LEU A 82 -1.99 8.87 -7.39
N LEU A 83 -3.00 9.50 -8.01
CA LEU A 83 -4.37 9.49 -7.49
C LEU A 83 -4.97 8.08 -7.43
N VAL A 84 -4.75 7.26 -8.47
CA VAL A 84 -5.18 5.85 -8.47
C VAL A 84 -4.49 5.08 -7.34
N LYS A 85 -3.17 5.26 -7.18
CA LYS A 85 -2.41 4.61 -6.09
C LYS A 85 -2.96 5.02 -4.72
N MET A 86 -3.26 6.30 -4.51
CA MET A 86 -3.84 6.81 -3.26
C MET A 86 -5.24 6.24 -3.01
N ALA A 87 -6.09 6.18 -4.03
CA ALA A 87 -7.42 5.58 -3.92
C ALA A 87 -7.34 4.09 -3.55
N CYS A 88 -6.44 3.35 -4.19
CA CYS A 88 -6.19 1.95 -3.84
C CYS A 88 -5.68 1.80 -2.40
N ALA A 89 -4.78 2.67 -1.94
CA ALA A 89 -4.28 2.62 -0.57
C ALA A 89 -5.37 2.91 0.47
N ALA A 90 -6.20 3.93 0.23
CA ALA A 90 -7.32 4.27 1.11
C ALA A 90 -8.37 3.14 1.17
N ALA A 91 -8.77 2.62 0.00
CA ALA A 91 -9.72 1.51 -0.08
C ALA A 91 -9.16 0.23 0.54
N GLY A 92 -7.89 -0.09 0.26
CA GLY A 92 -7.20 -1.27 0.80
C GLY A 92 -7.04 -1.22 2.31
N PHE A 93 -6.67 -0.05 2.85
CA PHE A 93 -6.61 0.18 4.29
C PHE A 93 -8.00 0.02 4.93
N GLY A 94 -9.02 0.71 4.40
CA GLY A 94 -10.38 0.64 4.93
C GLY A 94 -10.97 -0.77 4.88
N LEU A 95 -10.73 -1.51 3.80
CA LEU A 95 -11.21 -2.88 3.65
C LEU A 95 -10.48 -3.84 4.60
N ALA A 96 -9.16 -3.71 4.76
CA ALA A 96 -8.40 -4.49 5.73
C ALA A 96 -8.83 -4.19 7.18
N ALA A 97 -9.05 -2.92 7.52
CA ALA A 97 -9.55 -2.51 8.83
C ALA A 97 -10.95 -3.07 9.10
N THR A 98 -11.85 -3.00 8.12
CA THR A 98 -13.20 -3.56 8.21
C THR A 98 -13.16 -5.08 8.36
N TYR A 99 -12.26 -5.75 7.65
CA TYR A 99 -12.04 -7.20 7.78
C TYR A 99 -11.63 -7.57 9.21
N ILE A 100 -10.65 -6.84 9.77
CA ILE A 100 -10.18 -7.03 11.15
C ILE A 100 -11.29 -6.76 12.17
N TYR A 101 -12.02 -5.67 12.01
CA TYR A 101 -13.07 -5.24 12.91
C TYR A 101 -14.23 -6.24 12.99
N ARG A 102 -14.67 -6.75 11.83
CA ARG A 102 -15.78 -7.71 11.76
C ARG A 102 -15.40 -9.13 12.19
N GLY A 103 -14.12 -9.49 12.21
CA GLY A 103 -13.64 -10.78 12.74
C GLY A 103 -14.36 -12.00 12.11
N SER A 104 -14.95 -12.86 12.95
CA SER A 104 -15.71 -14.06 12.53
C SER A 104 -17.08 -13.76 11.92
N GLY A 105 -17.50 -12.50 11.84
CA GLY A 105 -18.77 -12.09 11.24
C GLY A 105 -18.83 -12.21 9.71
N TRP A 106 -17.72 -12.56 9.05
CA TRP A 106 -17.68 -12.78 7.61
C TRP A 106 -18.10 -14.21 7.26
N SER A 107 -19.02 -14.35 6.28
CA SER A 107 -19.22 -15.64 5.64
C SER A 107 -17.96 -16.06 4.86
N PRO A 108 -17.70 -17.37 4.69
CA PRO A 108 -16.52 -17.84 3.95
C PRO A 108 -16.40 -17.23 2.54
N ARG A 109 -17.53 -17.11 1.82
CA ARG A 109 -17.58 -16.49 0.49
C ARG A 109 -17.22 -15.01 0.53
N ALA A 110 -17.78 -14.26 1.49
CA ALA A 110 -17.53 -12.84 1.61
C ALA A 110 -16.08 -12.57 2.04
N GLY A 111 -15.51 -13.38 2.95
CA GLY A 111 -14.10 -13.31 3.31
C GLY A 111 -13.18 -13.54 2.10
N GLN A 112 -13.45 -14.56 1.30
CA GLN A 112 -12.66 -14.83 0.08
C GLN A 112 -12.79 -13.70 -0.96
N ALA A 113 -13.99 -13.16 -1.17
CA ALA A 113 -14.20 -12.01 -2.05
C ALA A 113 -13.42 -10.78 -1.58
N THR A 114 -13.41 -10.50 -0.28
CA THR A 114 -12.62 -9.42 0.32
C THR A 114 -11.12 -9.59 0.04
N TRP A 115 -10.56 -10.78 0.20
CA TRP A 115 -9.15 -11.03 -0.11
C TRP A 115 -8.82 -10.89 -1.60
N ARG A 116 -9.74 -11.26 -2.50
CA ARG A 116 -9.58 -11.01 -3.94
C ARG A 116 -9.61 -9.51 -4.26
N ALA A 117 -10.52 -8.76 -3.65
CA ALA A 117 -10.57 -7.30 -3.80
C ALA A 117 -9.29 -6.64 -3.26
N LEU A 118 -8.81 -7.06 -2.09
CA LEU A 118 -7.54 -6.60 -1.52
C LEU A 118 -6.35 -6.90 -2.45
N ALA A 119 -6.31 -8.08 -3.06
CA ALA A 119 -5.27 -8.43 -4.05
C ALA A 119 -5.34 -7.58 -5.31
N ALA A 120 -6.54 -7.31 -5.83
CA ALA A 120 -6.73 -6.43 -6.98
C ALA A 120 -6.25 -5.01 -6.67
N LEU A 121 -6.64 -4.45 -5.52
CA LEU A 121 -6.18 -3.13 -5.06
C LEU A 121 -4.65 -3.08 -4.90
N ALA A 122 -4.05 -4.12 -4.32
CA ALA A 122 -2.60 -4.23 -4.17
C ALA A 122 -1.89 -4.24 -5.53
N ALA A 123 -2.36 -5.06 -6.48
CA ALA A 123 -1.80 -5.14 -7.82
C ALA A 123 -1.95 -3.81 -8.56
N THR A 124 -3.14 -3.21 -8.56
CA THR A 124 -3.39 -1.91 -9.21
C THR A 124 -2.51 -0.81 -8.60
N ALA A 125 -2.36 -0.75 -7.28
CA ALA A 125 -1.49 0.22 -6.63
C ALA A 125 -0.01 0.04 -7.04
N LEU A 126 0.47 -1.21 -7.14
CA LEU A 126 1.84 -1.50 -7.56
C LEU A 126 2.08 -1.13 -9.03
N THR A 127 1.13 -1.46 -9.91
CA THR A 127 1.19 -1.05 -11.32
C THR A 127 1.14 0.47 -11.47
N ALA A 128 0.27 1.15 -10.73
CA ALA A 128 0.20 2.61 -10.71
C ALA A 128 1.51 3.22 -10.19
N ALA A 129 2.18 2.61 -9.21
CA ALA A 129 3.49 3.06 -8.75
C ALA A 129 4.57 2.93 -9.84
N ALA A 130 4.54 1.85 -10.64
CA ALA A 130 5.45 1.68 -11.77
C ALA A 130 5.22 2.74 -12.86
N VAL A 131 3.95 3.01 -13.20
CA VAL A 131 3.58 4.07 -14.15
C VAL A 131 4.00 5.44 -13.63
N LEU A 132 3.71 5.74 -12.36
CA LEU A 132 4.13 6.98 -11.71
C LEU A 132 5.63 7.19 -11.86
N ARG A 133 6.45 6.17 -11.53
CA ARG A 133 7.91 6.23 -11.64
C ARG A 133 8.42 6.39 -13.07
N TRP A 134 7.68 5.92 -14.07
CA TRP A 134 8.05 6.08 -15.47
C TRP A 134 7.80 7.50 -15.99
N PHE A 135 6.75 8.17 -15.49
CA PHE A 135 6.32 9.50 -15.96
C PHE A 135 6.71 10.67 -15.03
N SER A 136 7.41 10.41 -13.93
CA SER A 136 7.94 11.40 -12.97
C SER A 136 9.46 11.41 -12.98
#